data_AF-A0A964E9F4-F1
#
_entry.id   AF-A0A964E9F4-F1
#
_cell.length_a   1.000
_cell.length_b   1.000
_cell.length_c   1.000
_cell.angle_alpha   90.00
_cell.angle_beta   90.00
_cell.angle_gamma   90.00
#
_symmetry.space_group_name_H-M   'P 1'
#
loop_
_entity.id
_entity.type
_entity.pdbx_description
1 polymer ?
#
loop_
_entity_poly.entity_id
_entity_poly.type
_entity_poly.pdbx_seq_one_letter_code
_entity_poly.pdbx_strand_id
1 'polypeptide(L)' 'MTILKNGIFIQVQDIRNLTGYKEHAAGKELRTICDALGKKFRRVTIKEYCNYFPLDYEEIVKYLNHFR' A
#
# COMPACT_ATOMS: atom_id res chain seq x y z
N MET A 1 1.29 11.68 15.25
CA MET A 1 1.81 11.65 13.86
C MET A 1 2.76 10.48 13.71
N THR A 2 2.27 9.36 13.18
CA THR A 2 3.07 8.16 12.97
C THR A 2 3.87 8.30 11.68
N ILE A 3 5.20 8.36 11.81
CA ILE A 3 6.14 8.43 10.69
C ILE A 3 6.43 7.02 10.16
N LEU A 4 6.34 6.85 8.83
CA LEU A 4 6.67 5.60 8.14
C LEU A 4 8.19 5.41 8.08
N LYS A 5 8.70 4.29 8.60
CA LYS A 5 10.15 4.04 8.67
C LYS A 5 10.86 3.87 7.31
N ASN A 6 10.14 3.40 6.28
CA ASN A 6 10.74 3.01 4.99
C ASN A 6 10.16 3.76 3.77
N GLY A 7 9.75 5.02 3.97
CA GLY A 7 9.19 5.87 2.94
C GLY A 7 7.67 5.74 2.72
N ILE A 8 7.11 6.70 1.99
CA ILE A 8 5.66 6.91 1.82
C ILE A 8 5.00 5.97 0.81
N PHE A 9 5.79 5.23 0.03
CA PHE A 9 5.29 4.35 -1.03
C PHE A 9 4.89 2.99 -0.49
N ILE A 10 3.77 2.48 -0.98
CA ILE A 10 3.33 1.11 -0.72
C ILE A 10 4.05 0.17 -1.69
N GLN A 11 4.59 -0.91 -1.15
CA GLN A 11 5.23 -1.97 -1.92
C GLN A 11 4.33 -3.19 -2.01
N VAL A 12 4.66 -4.10 -2.91
CA VAL A 12 3.97 -5.40 -3.04
C VAL A 12 4.00 -6.16 -1.71
N GLN A 13 5.12 -6.11 -0.97
CA GLN A 13 5.24 -6.74 0.34
C GLN A 13 4.24 -6.19 1.37
N ASP A 14 4.03 -4.88 1.41
CA ASP A 14 3.05 -4.26 2.30
C ASP A 14 1.63 -4.75 1.99
N ILE A 15 1.27 -4.82 0.70
CA ILE A 15 -0.03 -5.34 0.28
C ILE A 15 -0.19 -6.81 0.69
N ARG A 16 0.87 -7.62 0.55
CA ARG A 16 0.86 -9.02 1.04
C ARG A 16 0.62 -9.09 2.54
N ASN A 17 1.28 -8.24 3.32
CA ASN A 17 1.12 -8.22 4.78
C ASN A 17 -0.27 -7.76 5.23
N LEU A 18 -0.91 -6.87 4.45
CA LEU A 18 -2.26 -6.37 4.71
C LEU A 18 -3.36 -7.34 4.30
N THR A 19 -3.21 -8.00 3.14
CA THR A 19 -4.27 -8.81 2.52
C THR A 19 -4.07 -10.32 2.68
N GLY A 20 -2.86 -10.75 3.06
CA GLY A 20 -2.46 -12.16 3.04
C GLY A 20 -2.23 -12.72 1.63
N TYR A 21 -2.25 -11.87 0.60
CA TYR A 21 -2.11 -12.33 -0.78
C TYR A 21 -0.72 -12.89 -1.11
N LYS A 22 -0.70 -13.79 -2.09
CA LYS A 22 0.54 -14.23 -2.75
C LYS A 22 1.10 -13.07 -3.58
N GLU A 23 2.42 -13.08 -3.76
CA GLU A 23 3.15 -11.99 -4.42
C GLU A 23 2.59 -11.58 -5.78
N HIS A 24 2.20 -12.56 -6.61
CA HIS A 24 1.62 -12.29 -7.91
C HIS A 24 0.26 -11.56 -7.83
N ALA A 25 -0.58 -11.92 -6.86
CA ALA A 25 -1.88 -11.29 -6.63
C ALA A 25 -1.70 -9.87 -6.06
N ALA A 26 -0.80 -9.69 -5.08
CA ALA A 26 -0.46 -8.38 -4.53
C ALA A 26 0.14 -7.43 -5.59
N GLY A 27 0.94 -7.97 -6.53
CA GLY A 27 1.47 -7.20 -7.66
C GLY A 27 0.39 -6.79 -8.66
N LYS A 28 -0.60 -7.67 -8.90
CA LYS A 28 -1.78 -7.35 -9.73
C LYS A 28 -2.61 -6.25 -9.07
N GLU A 29 -2.86 -6.36 -7.77
CA GLU A 29 -3.58 -5.35 -6.99
C GLU A 29 -2.91 -3.97 -7.11
N LEU A 30 -1.59 -3.90 -6.85
CA LEU A 30 -0.84 -2.64 -6.99
C LEU A 30 -0.99 -2.03 -8.38
N ARG A 31 -1.00 -2.87 -9.42
CA ARG A 31 -1.19 -2.42 -10.80
C ARG A 31 -2.61 -1.91 -11.05
N THR A 32 -3.63 -2.61 -10.55
CA THR A 32 -5.03 -2.17 -10.63
C THR A 32 -5.22 -0.81 -9.97
N ILE A 33 -4.60 -0.59 -8.80
CA ILE A 33 -4.69 0.69 -8.09
C ILE A 33 -3.96 1.79 -8.88
N CYS A 34 -2.79 1.49 -9.45
CA CYS A 34 -2.09 2.45 -10.31
C CYS A 34 -2.95 2.84 -11.53
N ASP A 35 -3.58 1.85 -12.16
CA ASP A 35 -4.43 2.06 -13.33
C ASP A 35 -5.64 2.93 -12.98
N ALA A 36 -6.32 2.62 -11.86
CA ALA A 36 -7.45 3.40 -11.36
C ALA A 36 -7.07 4.83 -10.96
N LEU A 37 -5.83 5.06 -10.50
CA LEU A 37 -5.29 6.39 -10.19
C LEU A 37 -4.67 7.09 -11.42
N GLY A 38 -4.70 6.47 -12.61
CA GLY A 38 -4.11 7.03 -13.83
C GLY A 38 -2.58 7.16 -13.79
N LYS A 39 -1.91 6.41 -12.93
CA LYS A 39 -0.46 6.52 -12.72
C LYS A 39 0.32 5.64 -13.69
N LYS A 40 1.17 6.31 -14.48
CA LYS A 40 2.10 5.66 -15.43
C LYS A 40 3.20 4.83 -14.76
N PHE A 41 3.56 5.18 -13.53
CA PHE A 41 4.58 4.47 -12.74
C PHE A 41 3.91 3.66 -11.64
N ARG A 42 4.42 2.45 -11.37
CA ARG A 42 3.95 1.57 -10.27
C ARG A 42 4.35 2.10 -8.89
N ARG A 43 3.97 3.34 -8.58
CA ARG A 43 4.30 4.07 -7.35
C ARG A 43 3.03 4.69 -6.77
N VAL A 44 2.44 3.97 -5.82
CA VAL A 44 1.29 4.43 -5.04
C VAL A 44 1.78 4.72 -3.64
N THR A 45 1.33 5.82 -3.05
CA THR A 45 1.62 6.11 -1.64
C THR A 45 0.66 5.34 -0.73
N ILE A 46 1.06 5.06 0.51
CA ILE A 46 0.16 4.42 1.49
C ILE A 46 -1.10 5.27 1.67
N LYS A 47 -0.98 6.60 1.62
CA LYS A 47 -2.13 7.51 1.69
C LYS A 47 -3.10 7.32 0.52
N GLU A 48 -2.59 7.19 -0.71
CA GLU A 48 -3.43 6.91 -1.88
C GLU A 48 -4.07 5.52 -1.82
N TYR A 49 -3.34 4.53 -1.33
CA TYR A 49 -3.87 3.19 -1.11
C TYR A 49 -5.03 3.23 -0.11
N CYS A 50 -4.84 3.89 1.04
CA CYS A 50 -5.88 4.07 2.05
C CYS A 50 -7.08 4.83 1.50
N ASN A 51 -6.86 5.86 0.66
CA ASN A 51 -7.94 6.61 0.03
C ASN A 51 -8.72 5.78 -1.01
N TYR A 52 -8.06 4.85 -1.70
CA TYR A 52 -8.68 3.97 -2.67
C TYR A 52 -9.55 2.88 -2.02
N PHE A 53 -9.11 2.34 -0.88
CA PHE A 53 -9.82 1.28 -0.13
C PHE A 53 -10.62 1.77 1.08
N PRO A 54 -10.98 3.06 1.12
CA PRO A 54 -11.38 3.79 2.34
C PRO A 54 -10.87 3.23 3.68
N LEU A 55 -9.57 3.00 3.80
CA LEU A 55 -8.93 2.48 5.02
C LEU A 55 -8.40 3.62 5.89
N ASP A 56 -8.37 3.39 7.21
CA ASP A 56 -7.77 4.34 8.13
C ASP A 56 -6.24 4.39 7.96
N TYR A 57 -5.71 5.57 7.65
CA TYR A 57 -4.29 5.74 7.37
C TYR A 57 -3.42 5.48 8.60
N GLU A 58 -3.84 5.89 9.80
CA GLU A 58 -3.02 5.75 11.00
C GLU A 58 -2.91 4.29 11.44
N GLU A 59 -4.02 3.55 11.39
CA GLU A 59 -4.03 2.11 11.70
C GLU A 59 -3.18 1.32 10.70
N ILE A 60 -3.29 1.61 9.40
CA ILE A 60 -2.50 0.94 8.36
C ILE A 60 -1.02 1.25 8.51
N VAL A 61 -0.64 2.50 8.78
CA VAL A 61 0.76 2.89 9.01
C VAL A 61 1.31 2.19 10.25
N LYS A 62 0.54 2.13 11.33
CA LYS A 62 0.95 1.45 12.57
C LYS A 62 1.15 -0.05 12.34
N TYR A 63 0.25 -0.69 11.62
CA TYR A 63 0.35 -2.09 11.25
C TYR A 63 1.59 -2.34 10.36
N LEU A 64 1.76 -1.57 9.28
CA LEU A 64 2.90 -1.72 8.37
C LEU A 64 4.25 -1.43 9.03
N ASN A 65 4.32 -0.48 9.97
CA ASN A 65 5.52 -0.20 10.74
C ASN A 65 5.95 -1.37 11.64
N HIS A 66 5.08 -2.34 11.94
CA HIS A 66 5.46 -3.56 12.64
C HIS A 66 6.25 -4.54 11.74
N PHE A 67 6.04 -4.47 10.43
CA PHE A 67 6.69 -5.35 9.45
C PHE A 67 7.86 -4.69 8.71
N ARG A 68 8.15 -3.41 9.00
CA ARG A 68 9.16 -2.58 8.33
C ARG A 68 10.30 -2.17 9.26
#